data_AF-A0A840GAN0-F1
#
_entry.id   AF-A0A840GAN0-F1
#
_cell.length_a   1.000
_cell.length_b   1.000
_cell.length_c   1.000
_cell.angle_alpha   90.00
_cell.angle_beta   90.00
_cell.angle_gamma   90.00
#
_symmetry.space_group_name_H-M   'P 1'
#
loop_
_entity.id
_entity.type
_entity.pdbx_description
1 polymer ?
#
loop_
_entity_poly.entity_id
_entity_poly.type
_entity_poly.pdbx_seq_one_letter_code
_entity_poly.pdbx_strand_id
1 'polypeptide(L)'
;MSWFIHHTLMLLEDAGMSIRYPEIRWFIPDEQGRGMTHMYASLVQGKRVSVEQNPQLKFMMLFALLDFHVDATHPDMEGKGYREKYESLPAQGDFNLILRQLFRVAKVIRNALVHNQSSFAISGGYVNVDYQRGKIHFSLKMSMDAFKYFHTAIVMYVKGDMGTGNYFLGIMRSIYVNILAGTTHFKDEFGNALEQPSSDIRIKPHVRLVVLRPPYETSGEVLRFAIAERQMPEWEGMDIYIVHNDEEFLIPREVLDEDLSIAERDLIANWKRNGSFPQVKAP
;
A
#
# COMPACT_ATOMS: atom_id res chain seq x y z
N MET A 1 -16.23 1.85 5.68
CA MET A 1 -15.25 2.95 5.73
C MET A 1 -15.87 4.11 6.49
N SER A 2 -15.16 4.72 7.44
CA SER A 2 -15.66 5.89 8.18
C SER A 2 -15.87 7.08 7.24
N TRP A 3 -16.94 7.85 7.44
CA TRP A 3 -17.21 9.09 6.70
C TRP A 3 -16.05 10.09 6.80
N PHE A 4 -15.36 10.13 7.94
CA PHE A 4 -14.18 10.99 8.11
C PHE A 4 -13.06 10.59 7.14
N ILE A 5 -12.67 9.31 7.12
CA ILE A 5 -11.63 8.82 6.20
C ILE A 5 -12.00 9.12 4.75
N HIS A 6 -13.23 8.80 4.37
CA HIS A 6 -13.70 9.00 3.00
C HIS A 6 -13.65 10.47 2.56
N HIS A 7 -14.25 11.37 3.35
CA HIS A 7 -14.29 12.79 3.02
C HIS A 7 -12.90 13.45 3.04
N THR A 8 -12.01 13.05 3.96
CA THR A 8 -10.64 13.59 3.99
C THR A 8 -9.80 13.10 2.81
N LEU A 9 -9.96 11.84 2.38
CA LEU A 9 -9.29 11.36 1.17
C LEU A 9 -9.78 12.12 -0.06
N MET A 10 -11.11 12.31 -0.22
CA MET A 10 -11.65 13.12 -1.33
C MET A 10 -11.14 14.56 -1.28
N LEU A 11 -11.10 15.19 -0.09
CA LEU A 11 -10.54 16.53 0.07
C LEU A 11 -9.07 16.59 -0.37
N LEU A 12 -8.26 15.60 0.02
CA LEU A 12 -6.84 15.52 -0.35
C LEU A 12 -6.68 15.32 -1.86
N GLU A 13 -7.49 14.45 -2.45
CA GLU A 13 -7.55 14.24 -3.91
C GLU A 13 -7.92 15.53 -4.63
N ASP A 14 -8.97 16.22 -4.21
CA ASP A 14 -9.42 17.51 -4.76
C ASP A 14 -8.37 18.63 -4.56
N ALA A 15 -7.60 18.57 -3.48
CA ALA A 15 -6.47 19.47 -3.20
C ALA A 15 -5.18 19.09 -3.97
N GLY A 16 -5.26 18.13 -4.89
CA GLY A 16 -4.16 17.76 -5.79
C GLY A 16 -3.08 16.91 -5.12
N MET A 17 -3.42 16.10 -4.11
CA MET A 17 -2.50 15.13 -3.52
C MET A 17 -2.09 14.07 -4.55
N SER A 18 -0.79 13.82 -4.65
CA SER A 18 -0.21 12.73 -5.42
C SER A 18 0.38 11.65 -4.50
N ILE A 19 -0.03 10.41 -4.75
CA ILE A 19 0.48 9.18 -4.13
C ILE A 19 0.76 8.14 -5.23
N ARG A 20 1.60 7.14 -4.94
CA ARG A 20 1.93 6.05 -5.88
C ARG A 20 1.01 4.85 -5.67
N TYR A 21 -0.30 5.11 -5.54
CA TYR A 21 -1.29 4.06 -5.40
C TYR A 21 -1.30 3.17 -6.67
N PRO A 22 -1.47 1.85 -6.57
CA PRO A 22 -1.44 0.97 -7.74
C PRO A 22 -2.43 1.42 -8.84
N GLU A 23 -1.92 1.62 -10.05
CA GLU A 23 -2.67 1.87 -11.28
C GLU A 23 -3.17 0.55 -11.86
N ILE A 24 -4.44 0.51 -12.25
CA ILE A 24 -5.08 -0.68 -12.82
C ILE A 24 -5.40 -0.43 -14.30
N ARG A 25 -5.01 -1.39 -15.12
CA ARG A 25 -5.37 -1.47 -16.54
C ARG A 25 -6.13 -2.76 -16.74
N TRP A 26 -7.34 -2.70 -17.29
CA TRP A 26 -8.08 -3.92 -17.59
C TRP A 26 -7.75 -4.42 -18.98
N PHE A 27 -7.61 -5.72 -19.11
CA PHE A 27 -7.47 -6.41 -20.37
C PHE A 27 -8.54 -7.50 -20.47
N ILE A 28 -9.33 -7.43 -21.53
CA ILE A 28 -10.35 -8.44 -21.85
C ILE A 28 -9.84 -9.21 -23.08
N PRO A 29 -9.34 -10.45 -22.90
CA PRO A 29 -8.92 -11.28 -24.02
C PRO A 29 -10.13 -11.80 -24.82
N ASP A 30 -9.97 -11.91 -26.14
CA ASP A 30 -10.82 -12.66 -27.05
C ASP A 30 -10.45 -14.15 -27.01
N GLU A 31 -11.20 -14.99 -27.74
CA GLU A 31 -10.99 -16.44 -27.81
C GLU A 31 -9.58 -16.86 -28.30
N GLN A 32 -8.81 -15.93 -28.88
CA GLN A 32 -7.47 -16.14 -29.41
C GLN A 32 -6.40 -15.44 -28.56
N GLY A 33 -6.78 -14.91 -27.39
CA GLY A 33 -5.89 -14.21 -26.46
C GLY A 33 -5.52 -12.77 -26.86
N ARG A 34 -6.14 -12.21 -27.91
CA ARG A 34 -5.97 -10.80 -28.33
C ARG A 34 -7.05 -9.95 -27.65
N GLY A 35 -6.83 -8.68 -27.35
CA GLY A 35 -7.83 -7.97 -26.54
C GLY A 35 -7.72 -6.45 -26.54
N MET A 36 -8.75 -5.81 -25.98
CA MET A 36 -8.78 -4.37 -25.73
C MET A 36 -8.27 -4.06 -24.31
N THR A 37 -7.43 -3.03 -24.20
CA THR A 37 -6.94 -2.52 -22.91
C THR A 37 -7.73 -1.27 -22.53
N HIS A 38 -8.40 -1.29 -21.38
CA HIS A 38 -9.04 -0.10 -20.80
C HIS A 38 -8.13 0.46 -19.70
N MET A 39 -7.83 1.76 -19.78
CA MET A 39 -7.01 2.46 -18.79
C MET A 39 -7.88 3.45 -18.02
N TYR A 40 -7.91 3.33 -16.69
CA TYR A 40 -8.42 4.36 -15.81
C TYR A 40 -7.27 4.93 -15.01
N ALA A 41 -6.90 6.17 -15.30
CA ALA A 41 -5.90 6.91 -14.55
C ALA A 41 -6.61 8.05 -13.82
N SER A 42 -6.56 8.06 -12.49
CA SER A 42 -6.94 9.22 -11.69
C SER A 42 -5.74 10.18 -11.62
N LEU A 43 -5.63 11.06 -12.62
CA LEU A 43 -4.62 12.13 -12.64
C LEU A 43 -5.32 13.44 -12.30
N VAL A 44 -5.29 13.86 -11.03
CA VAL A 44 -5.87 15.14 -10.61
C VAL A 44 -4.81 16.24 -10.68
N GLN A 45 -4.97 17.18 -11.62
CA GLN A 45 -4.27 18.47 -11.64
C GLN A 45 -5.20 19.57 -11.11
N GLY A 46 -5.14 19.84 -9.80
CA GLY A 46 -5.79 21.01 -9.20
C GLY A 46 -5.08 22.31 -9.60
N LYS A 47 -5.82 23.26 -10.20
CA LYS A 47 -5.26 24.50 -10.80
C LYS A 47 -5.18 25.73 -9.88
N ARG A 48 -5.56 25.65 -8.59
CA ARG A 48 -5.57 26.83 -7.70
C ARG A 48 -4.67 26.73 -6.46
N VAL A 49 -4.65 25.59 -5.77
CA VAL A 49 -3.75 25.29 -4.64
C VAL A 49 -3.45 23.80 -4.67
N SER A 50 -2.18 23.41 -4.68
CA SER A 50 -1.79 22.00 -4.57
C SER A 50 -1.23 21.74 -3.18
N VAL A 51 -1.79 20.77 -2.45
CA VAL A 51 -1.27 20.35 -1.15
C VAL A 51 0.15 19.78 -1.26
N GLU A 52 0.61 19.40 -2.46
CA GLU A 52 2.01 19.04 -2.71
C GLU A 52 2.98 20.18 -2.43
N GLN A 53 2.52 21.44 -2.52
CA GLN A 53 3.32 22.61 -2.16
C GLN A 53 3.37 22.85 -0.64
N ASN A 54 2.57 22.12 0.15
CA ASN A 54 2.56 22.16 1.61
C ASN A 54 2.69 20.73 2.20
N PRO A 55 3.89 20.13 2.11
CA PRO A 55 4.11 18.74 2.52
C PRO A 55 3.86 18.51 4.02
N GLN A 56 4.03 19.53 4.86
CA GLN A 56 3.72 19.46 6.29
C GLN A 56 2.21 19.27 6.51
N LEU A 57 1.37 20.09 5.85
CA LEU A 57 -0.08 19.97 5.95
C LEU A 57 -0.57 18.64 5.37
N LYS A 58 -0.06 18.24 4.19
CA LYS A 58 -0.33 16.92 3.59
C LYS A 58 -0.06 15.80 4.59
N PHE A 59 1.12 15.82 5.20
CA PHE A 59 1.51 14.81 6.17
C PHE A 59 0.61 14.84 7.42
N MET A 60 0.27 16.01 7.95
CA MET A 60 -0.60 16.11 9.13
C MET A 60 -1.99 15.53 8.87
N MET A 61 -2.54 15.72 7.67
CA MET A 61 -3.82 15.11 7.28
C MET A 61 -3.69 13.59 7.14
N LEU A 62 -2.63 13.08 6.50
CA LEU A 62 -2.37 11.64 6.40
C LEU A 62 -2.15 10.99 7.77
N PHE A 63 -1.44 11.66 8.67
CA PHE A 63 -1.26 11.21 10.05
C PHE A 63 -2.61 11.11 10.78
N ALA A 64 -3.47 12.12 10.66
CA ALA A 64 -4.79 12.08 11.29
C ALA A 64 -5.65 10.92 10.77
N LEU A 65 -5.56 10.61 9.47
CA LEU A 65 -6.22 9.44 8.89
C LEU A 65 -5.68 8.12 9.46
N LEU A 66 -4.35 8.01 9.60
CA LEU A 66 -3.72 6.82 10.17
C LEU A 66 -4.10 6.63 11.64
N ASP A 67 -4.03 7.69 12.44
CA ASP A 67 -4.38 7.66 13.88
C ASP A 67 -5.85 7.29 14.08
N PHE A 68 -6.74 7.90 13.29
CA PHE A 68 -8.15 7.54 13.28
C PHE A 68 -8.38 6.08 12.86
N HIS A 69 -7.64 5.58 11.86
CA HIS A 69 -7.75 4.18 11.44
C HIS A 69 -7.30 3.21 12.52
N VAL A 70 -6.23 3.53 13.25
CA VAL A 70 -5.79 2.73 14.42
C VAL A 70 -6.88 2.71 15.48
N ASP A 71 -7.46 3.86 15.83
CA ASP A 71 -8.51 3.95 16.85
C ASP A 71 -9.80 3.24 16.41
N ALA A 72 -10.18 3.34 15.13
CA ALA A 72 -11.35 2.65 14.61
C ALA A 72 -11.17 1.12 14.56
N THR A 73 -9.94 0.64 14.33
CA THR A 73 -9.63 -0.80 14.28
C THR A 73 -9.42 -1.38 15.68
N HIS A 74 -8.98 -0.54 16.63
CA HIS A 74 -8.72 -0.89 18.01
C HIS A 74 -9.38 0.13 18.96
N PRO A 75 -10.71 0.05 19.19
CA PRO A 75 -11.45 1.06 19.94
C PRO A 75 -10.96 1.27 21.37
N ASP A 76 -10.33 0.26 21.97
CA ASP A 76 -9.72 0.37 23.31
C ASP A 76 -8.50 1.30 23.33
N MET A 77 -7.97 1.70 22.18
CA MET A 77 -6.84 2.61 22.03
C MET A 77 -7.25 4.08 21.87
N GLU A 78 -8.54 4.37 21.71
CA GLU A 78 -9.04 5.74 21.59
C GLU A 78 -8.64 6.58 22.82
N GLY A 79 -8.11 7.78 22.57
CA GLY A 79 -7.64 8.69 23.62
C GLY A 79 -6.31 8.30 24.30
N LYS A 80 -5.75 7.12 24.02
CA LYS A 80 -4.43 6.72 24.53
C LYS A 80 -3.29 7.52 23.89
N GLY A 81 -2.18 7.65 24.60
CA GLY A 81 -0.97 8.29 24.05
C GLY A 81 -0.32 7.45 22.95
N TYR A 82 0.42 8.07 22.03
CA TYR A 82 1.05 7.33 20.91
C TYR A 82 1.97 6.18 21.33
N ARG A 83 2.62 6.30 22.49
CA ARG A 83 3.44 5.22 23.05
C ARG A 83 2.59 4.01 23.39
N GLU A 84 1.50 4.24 24.13
CA GLU A 84 0.57 3.21 24.56
C GLU A 84 -0.14 2.55 23.36
N LYS A 85 -0.54 3.36 22.36
CA LYS A 85 -1.08 2.84 21.10
C LYS A 85 -0.09 1.89 20.43
N TYR A 86 1.17 2.31 20.27
CA TYR A 86 2.21 1.47 19.67
C TYR A 86 2.46 0.16 20.43
N GLU A 87 2.57 0.23 21.77
CA GLU A 87 2.79 -0.95 22.61
C GLU A 87 1.59 -1.91 22.58
N SER A 88 0.38 -1.39 22.37
CA SER A 88 -0.86 -2.18 22.29
C SER A 88 -1.14 -2.74 20.89
N LEU A 89 -0.55 -2.16 19.83
CA LEU A 89 -0.73 -2.65 18.46
C LEU A 89 -0.22 -4.10 18.33
N PRO A 90 -1.01 -4.99 17.69
CA PRO A 90 -0.57 -6.36 17.43
C PRO A 90 0.78 -6.38 16.70
N ALA A 91 1.61 -7.37 17.01
CA ALA A 91 2.93 -7.52 16.40
C ALA A 91 3.02 -8.72 15.45
N GLN A 92 2.03 -9.62 15.46
CA GLN A 92 2.07 -10.85 14.66
C GLN A 92 1.60 -10.62 13.23
N GLY A 93 2.38 -11.13 12.28
CA GLY A 93 2.11 -11.07 10.85
C GLY A 93 2.48 -9.72 10.23
N ASP A 94 2.80 -9.76 8.93
CA ASP A 94 3.30 -8.58 8.20
C ASP A 94 2.27 -7.45 8.15
N PHE A 95 0.97 -7.76 8.13
CA PHE A 95 -0.09 -6.74 8.17
C PHE A 95 0.09 -5.81 9.37
N ASN A 96 0.24 -6.40 10.55
CA ASN A 96 0.31 -5.65 11.80
C ASN A 96 1.70 -5.05 12.00
N LEU A 97 2.76 -5.79 11.64
CA LEU A 97 4.13 -5.31 11.70
C LEU A 97 4.29 -4.03 10.88
N ILE A 98 3.88 -4.04 9.61
CA ILE A 98 4.05 -2.88 8.73
C ILE A 98 3.23 -1.69 9.25
N LEU A 99 1.97 -1.88 9.64
CA LEU A 99 1.14 -0.82 10.24
C LEU A 99 1.83 -0.19 11.45
N ARG A 100 2.35 -1.02 12.35
CA ARG A 100 3.02 -0.60 13.58
C ARG A 100 4.31 0.17 13.28
N GLN A 101 5.11 -0.26 12.30
CA GLN A 101 6.32 0.47 11.90
C GLN A 101 5.98 1.79 11.19
N LEU A 102 4.92 1.84 10.36
CA LEU A 102 4.43 3.08 9.77
C LEU A 102 4.01 4.06 10.85
N PHE A 103 3.32 3.59 11.90
CA PHE A 103 2.88 4.42 13.02
C PHE A 103 4.06 5.04 13.80
N ARG A 104 5.16 4.30 14.00
CA ARG A 104 6.39 4.84 14.62
C ARG A 104 6.95 6.01 13.83
N VAL A 105 7.15 5.82 12.52
CA VAL A 105 7.67 6.86 11.63
C VAL A 105 6.73 8.06 11.63
N ALA A 106 5.41 7.81 11.54
CA ALA A 106 4.41 8.86 11.51
C ALA A 106 4.44 9.72 12.78
N LYS A 107 4.54 9.07 13.95
CA LYS A 107 4.67 9.75 15.25
C LYS A 107 5.92 10.63 15.33
N VAL A 108 7.07 10.15 14.86
CA VAL A 108 8.33 10.92 14.88
C VAL A 108 8.17 12.23 14.10
N ILE A 109 7.65 12.14 12.87
CA ILE A 109 7.45 13.29 11.99
C ILE A 109 6.39 14.24 12.57
N ARG A 110 5.22 13.71 13.00
CA ARG A 110 4.14 14.52 13.56
C ARG A 110 4.59 15.31 14.78
N ASN A 111 5.33 14.67 15.69
CA ASN A 111 5.81 15.35 16.89
C ASN A 111 6.79 16.47 16.57
N ALA A 112 7.64 16.31 15.56
CA ALA A 112 8.48 17.40 15.08
C ALA A 112 7.63 18.55 14.53
N LEU A 113 6.67 18.26 13.64
CA LEU A 113 5.80 19.28 13.05
C LEU A 113 4.93 20.05 14.06
N VAL A 114 4.51 19.40 15.15
CA VAL A 114 3.63 20.03 16.16
C VAL A 114 4.41 20.69 17.29
N HIS A 115 5.49 20.08 17.77
CA HIS A 115 6.16 20.51 19.00
C HIS A 115 7.57 21.08 18.77
N ASN A 116 8.23 20.72 17.67
CA ASN A 116 9.62 21.11 17.37
C ASN A 116 9.76 21.47 15.89
N GLN A 117 9.02 22.47 15.41
CA GLN A 117 8.91 22.75 13.96
C GLN A 117 10.25 22.98 13.27
N SER A 118 11.21 23.59 13.96
CA SER A 118 12.58 23.80 13.48
C SER A 118 13.38 22.51 13.28
N SER A 119 12.94 21.41 13.88
CA SER A 119 13.55 20.08 13.77
C SER A 119 13.08 19.28 12.56
N PHE A 120 12.10 19.78 11.79
CA PHE A 120 11.66 19.16 10.55
C PHE A 120 12.17 19.96 9.35
N ALA A 121 12.81 19.29 8.40
CA ALA A 121 13.29 19.93 7.17
C ALA A 121 13.15 19.01 5.97
N ILE A 122 12.79 19.59 4.82
CA ILE A 122 12.89 18.93 3.52
C ILE A 122 14.01 19.61 2.75
N SER A 123 15.12 18.92 2.56
CA SER A 123 16.32 19.46 1.92
C SER A 123 17.16 18.36 1.28
N GLY A 124 17.84 18.68 0.17
CA GLY A 124 18.74 17.75 -0.52
C GLY A 124 18.07 16.46 -1.02
N GLY A 125 16.75 16.46 -1.24
CA GLY A 125 16.00 15.26 -1.62
C GLY A 125 15.62 14.32 -0.47
N TYR A 126 15.71 14.80 0.79
CA TYR A 126 15.37 14.04 1.99
C TYR A 126 14.37 14.79 2.88
N VAL A 127 13.54 14.02 3.57
CA VAL A 127 12.84 14.42 4.79
C VAL A 127 13.76 14.13 5.97
N ASN A 128 14.07 15.16 6.74
CA ASN A 128 14.91 15.10 7.92
C ASN A 128 14.10 15.50 9.15
N VAL A 129 14.23 14.71 10.21
CA VAL A 129 13.74 15.02 11.54
C VAL A 129 14.87 14.80 12.52
N ASP A 130 15.12 15.77 13.40
CA ASP A 130 16.09 15.61 14.48
C ASP A 130 15.71 16.47 15.69
N TYR A 131 15.27 15.84 16.78
CA TYR A 131 14.95 16.53 18.03
C TYR A 131 15.18 15.65 19.26
N GLN A 132 15.29 16.29 20.42
CA GLN A 132 15.41 15.63 21.70
C GLN A 132 14.21 15.96 22.59
N ARG A 133 13.67 14.93 23.27
CA ARG A 133 12.63 15.10 24.30
C ARG A 133 13.07 14.37 25.56
N GLY A 134 13.47 15.13 26.58
CA GLY A 134 14.09 14.59 27.78
C GLY A 134 15.41 13.87 27.43
N LYS A 135 15.52 12.59 27.78
CA LYS A 135 16.70 11.76 27.46
C LYS A 135 16.61 11.02 26.12
N ILE A 136 15.47 11.13 25.43
CA ILE A 136 15.21 10.35 24.22
C ILE A 136 15.48 11.24 23.01
N HIS A 137 16.30 10.72 22.10
CA HIS A 137 16.63 11.34 20.83
C HIS A 137 15.80 10.71 19.72
N PHE A 138 15.14 11.56 18.94
CA PHE A 138 14.27 11.18 17.84
C PHE A 138 14.89 11.69 16.54
N SER A 139 15.09 10.78 15.59
CA SER A 139 15.66 11.15 14.31
C SER A 139 15.10 10.33 13.15
N LEU A 140 15.01 10.95 11.99
CA LEU A 140 14.62 10.32 10.73
C LEU A 140 15.38 10.99 9.59
N LYS A 141 15.93 10.18 8.68
CA LYS A 141 16.41 10.63 7.37
C LYS A 141 15.88 9.69 6.29
N MET A 142 14.90 10.18 5.52
CA MET A 142 14.18 9.43 4.52
C MET A 142 14.24 10.12 3.16
N SER A 143 14.54 9.40 2.09
CA SER A 143 14.50 9.97 0.75
C SER A 143 13.08 10.40 0.37
N MET A 144 12.95 11.41 -0.50
CA MET A 144 11.62 11.85 -0.96
C MET A 144 10.84 10.73 -1.66
N ASP A 145 11.51 9.77 -2.30
CA ASP A 145 10.85 8.61 -2.89
C ASP A 145 10.29 7.65 -1.83
N ALA A 146 11.09 7.32 -0.80
CA ALA A 146 10.59 6.54 0.33
C ALA A 146 9.44 7.25 1.06
N PHE A 147 9.48 8.58 1.15
CA PHE A 147 8.39 9.35 1.75
C PHE A 147 7.09 9.29 0.92
N LYS A 148 7.18 9.24 -0.41
CA LYS A 148 6.01 8.99 -1.28
C LYS A 148 5.47 7.57 -1.09
N TYR A 149 6.32 6.56 -0.99
CA TYR A 149 5.90 5.19 -0.66
C TYR A 149 5.25 5.13 0.73
N PHE A 150 5.80 5.85 1.71
CA PHE A 150 5.26 5.96 3.06
C PHE A 150 3.84 6.55 3.06
N HIS A 151 3.62 7.65 2.35
CA HIS A 151 2.27 8.20 2.17
C HIS A 151 1.32 7.21 1.47
N THR A 152 1.82 6.51 0.45
CA THR A 152 1.05 5.50 -0.29
C THR A 152 0.62 4.36 0.63
N ALA A 153 1.53 3.86 1.47
CA ALA A 153 1.24 2.80 2.42
C ALA A 153 0.16 3.22 3.42
N ILE A 154 0.24 4.44 3.98
CA ILE A 154 -0.82 5.00 4.84
C ILE A 154 -2.15 4.99 4.10
N VAL A 155 -2.21 5.53 2.88
CA VAL A 155 -3.46 5.59 2.11
C VAL A 155 -4.03 4.20 1.86
N MET A 156 -3.21 3.20 1.55
CA MET A 156 -3.66 1.83 1.37
C MET A 156 -4.30 1.23 2.63
N TYR A 157 -3.73 1.45 3.81
CA TYR A 157 -4.34 0.99 5.08
C TYR A 157 -5.68 1.67 5.35
N VAL A 158 -5.72 3.00 5.25
CA VAL A 158 -6.93 3.76 5.62
C VAL A 158 -8.04 3.57 4.60
N LYS A 159 -7.71 3.42 3.32
CA LYS A 159 -8.67 3.16 2.24
C LYS A 159 -9.20 1.73 2.30
N GLY A 160 -8.35 0.74 2.60
CA GLY A 160 -8.78 -0.64 2.86
C GLY A 160 -9.55 -1.34 1.73
N ASP A 161 -9.54 -0.77 0.52
CA ASP A 161 -10.28 -1.25 -0.66
C ASP A 161 -9.66 -2.49 -1.29
N MET A 162 -8.38 -2.76 -1.01
CA MET A 162 -7.66 -3.99 -1.37
C MET A 162 -7.85 -5.14 -0.38
N GLY A 163 -8.65 -4.94 0.68
CA GLY A 163 -8.79 -5.89 1.77
C GLY A 163 -7.49 -6.09 2.56
N THR A 164 -7.37 -7.24 3.23
CA THR A 164 -6.24 -7.59 4.12
C THR A 164 -5.56 -8.90 3.74
N GLY A 165 -5.92 -9.49 2.60
CA GLY A 165 -5.40 -10.78 2.13
C GLY A 165 -3.98 -10.70 1.55
N ASN A 166 -3.49 -11.83 1.03
CA ASN A 166 -2.13 -11.92 0.48
C ASN A 166 -1.88 -10.99 -0.71
N TYR A 167 -2.92 -10.63 -1.46
CA TYR A 167 -2.80 -9.62 -2.51
C TYR A 167 -2.39 -8.25 -1.97
N PHE A 168 -3.11 -7.74 -0.97
CA PHE A 168 -2.73 -6.51 -0.26
C PHE A 168 -1.32 -6.63 0.33
N LEU A 169 -1.04 -7.74 1.03
CA LEU A 169 0.25 -7.94 1.69
C LEU A 169 1.41 -7.99 0.71
N GLY A 170 1.26 -8.66 -0.44
CA GLY A 170 2.29 -8.73 -1.45
C GLY A 170 2.65 -7.36 -2.03
N ILE A 171 1.66 -6.50 -2.27
CA ILE A 171 1.89 -5.11 -2.71
C ILE A 171 2.50 -4.29 -1.57
N MET A 172 1.95 -4.41 -0.35
CA MET A 172 2.39 -3.66 0.82
C MET A 172 3.84 -3.99 1.20
N ARG A 173 4.26 -5.25 1.09
CA ARG A 173 5.67 -5.67 1.26
C ARG A 173 6.59 -4.98 0.27
N SER A 174 6.22 -4.94 -1.02
CA SER A 174 7.02 -4.24 -2.05
C SER A 174 7.15 -2.74 -1.75
N ILE A 175 6.05 -2.10 -1.36
CA ILE A 175 6.05 -0.68 -0.98
C ILE A 175 6.89 -0.45 0.27
N TYR A 176 6.75 -1.30 1.28
CA TYR A 176 7.45 -1.16 2.54
C TYR A 176 8.96 -1.39 2.41
N VAL A 177 9.39 -2.35 1.58
CA VAL A 177 10.81 -2.53 1.26
C VAL A 177 11.42 -1.26 0.63
N ASN A 178 10.67 -0.56 -0.22
CA ASN A 178 11.13 0.73 -0.76
C ASN A 178 11.21 1.83 0.30
N ILE A 179 10.31 1.82 1.29
CA ILE A 179 10.38 2.73 2.45
C ILE A 179 11.65 2.46 3.25
N LEU A 180 11.94 1.18 3.55
CA LEU A 180 13.13 0.76 4.30
C LEU A 180 14.40 1.15 3.54
N ALA A 181 14.48 0.85 2.24
CA ALA A 181 15.64 1.17 1.42
C ALA A 181 15.96 2.68 1.35
N GLY A 182 14.93 3.54 1.31
CA GLY A 182 15.14 4.98 1.33
C GLY A 182 15.23 5.61 2.73
N THR A 183 15.06 4.84 3.80
CA THR A 183 15.22 5.30 5.19
C THR A 183 16.63 5.01 5.67
N THR A 184 17.53 5.98 5.47
CA THR A 184 18.96 5.84 5.81
C THR A 184 19.26 5.97 7.31
N HIS A 185 18.35 6.59 8.06
CA HIS A 185 18.47 6.73 9.51
C HIS A 185 17.09 6.80 10.15
N PHE A 186 16.89 6.07 11.26
CA PHE A 186 15.70 6.14 12.08
C PHE A 186 16.05 5.92 13.55
N LYS A 187 15.46 6.70 14.45
CA LYS A 187 15.60 6.51 15.89
C LYS A 187 14.39 7.09 16.61
N ASP A 188 13.88 6.33 17.57
CA ASP A 188 12.82 6.74 18.48
C ASP A 188 13.03 6.09 19.86
N GLU A 189 12.02 6.14 20.73
CA GLU A 189 12.06 5.49 22.04
C GLU A 189 12.05 3.96 22.01
N PHE A 190 11.74 3.35 20.87
CA PHE A 190 11.63 1.90 20.70
C PHE A 190 12.85 1.28 20.01
N GLY A 191 13.76 2.09 19.48
CA GLY A 191 15.01 1.61 18.90
C GLY A 191 15.57 2.53 17.82
N ASN A 192 16.54 2.00 17.09
CA ASN A 192 17.31 2.71 16.05
C ASN A 192 17.08 2.13 14.64
N ALA A 193 16.06 1.30 14.47
CA ALA A 193 15.74 0.65 13.20
C ALA A 193 14.25 0.33 13.11
N LEU A 194 13.79 0.23 11.87
CA LEU A 194 12.50 -0.31 11.50
C LEU A 194 12.63 -1.83 11.28
N GLU A 195 11.61 -2.58 11.68
CA GLU A 195 11.60 -4.04 11.52
C GLU A 195 11.33 -4.44 10.06
N GLN A 196 11.92 -5.54 9.62
CA GLN A 196 11.71 -6.10 8.28
C GLN A 196 10.47 -7.01 8.29
N PRO A 197 9.62 -6.97 7.25
CA PRO A 197 8.56 -7.97 7.08
C PRO A 197 9.19 -9.31 6.66
N SER A 198 8.36 -10.35 6.59
CA SER A 198 8.79 -11.64 6.03
C SER A 198 9.31 -11.52 4.59
N SER A 199 10.09 -12.52 4.15
CA SER A 199 10.57 -12.66 2.77
C SER A 199 9.56 -13.33 1.84
N ASP A 200 8.28 -13.34 2.21
CA ASP A 200 7.19 -13.87 1.39
C ASP A 200 7.04 -13.10 0.06
N ILE A 201 6.09 -13.59 -0.75
CA ILE A 201 5.72 -13.06 -2.06
C ILE A 201 5.57 -11.53 -2.02
N ARG A 202 6.24 -10.90 -2.99
CA ARG A 202 6.19 -9.48 -3.29
C ARG A 202 5.54 -9.29 -4.66
N ILE A 203 4.56 -8.40 -4.70
CA ILE A 203 3.80 -8.10 -5.93
C ILE A 203 4.25 -6.73 -6.42
N LYS A 204 4.47 -6.58 -7.74
CA LYS A 204 4.85 -5.29 -8.32
C LYS A 204 3.77 -4.24 -7.99
N PRO A 205 4.13 -3.12 -7.34
CA PRO A 205 3.14 -2.27 -6.68
C PRO A 205 2.60 -1.12 -7.55
N HIS A 206 3.07 -0.94 -8.77
CA HIS A 206 2.81 0.29 -9.52
C HIS A 206 1.72 0.15 -10.57
N VAL A 207 1.99 -0.57 -11.65
CA VAL A 207 1.03 -0.74 -12.74
C VAL A 207 0.67 -2.20 -12.83
N ARG A 208 -0.63 -2.50 -12.73
CA ARG A 208 -1.18 -3.85 -12.80
C ARG A 208 -2.12 -3.98 -14.00
N LEU A 209 -1.83 -4.91 -14.88
CA LEU A 209 -2.72 -5.34 -15.94
C LEU A 209 -3.64 -6.47 -15.42
N VAL A 210 -4.92 -6.18 -15.22
CA VAL A 210 -5.91 -7.17 -14.77
C VAL A 210 -6.54 -7.83 -16.00
N VAL A 211 -6.19 -9.09 -16.22
CA VAL A 211 -6.77 -9.96 -17.24
C VAL A 211 -8.06 -10.54 -16.70
N LEU A 212 -9.19 -10.15 -17.31
CA LEU A 212 -10.51 -10.58 -16.86
C LEU A 212 -10.91 -11.90 -17.52
N ARG A 213 -11.12 -12.92 -16.67
CA ARG A 213 -11.66 -14.24 -17.02
C ARG A 213 -10.94 -14.89 -18.23
N PRO A 214 -9.61 -15.02 -18.21
CA PRO A 214 -8.92 -15.75 -19.27
C PRO A 214 -9.37 -17.21 -19.28
N PRO A 215 -9.34 -17.89 -20.46
CA PRO A 215 -9.53 -19.32 -20.52
C PRO A 215 -8.44 -20.04 -19.70
N TYR A 216 -8.83 -21.12 -19.02
CA TYR A 216 -7.90 -21.97 -18.29
C TYR A 216 -8.33 -23.43 -18.35
N GLU A 217 -7.34 -24.31 -18.23
CA GLU A 217 -7.52 -25.75 -18.17
C GLU A 217 -7.26 -26.23 -16.73
N THR A 218 -8.00 -27.25 -16.31
CA THR A 218 -7.78 -27.94 -15.05
C THR A 218 -7.20 -29.32 -15.35
N SER A 219 -5.99 -29.58 -14.86
CA SER A 219 -5.32 -30.89 -14.96
C SER A 219 -5.01 -31.39 -13.56
N GLY A 220 -5.89 -32.24 -13.03
CA GLY A 220 -5.84 -32.62 -11.61
C GLY A 220 -6.12 -31.43 -10.71
N GLU A 221 -5.27 -31.19 -9.71
CA GLU A 221 -5.37 -30.06 -8.76
C GLU A 221 -4.59 -28.81 -9.24
N VAL A 222 -4.37 -28.65 -10.54
CA VAL A 222 -3.62 -27.51 -11.11
C VAL A 222 -4.48 -26.80 -12.14
N LEU A 223 -4.54 -25.47 -12.01
CA LEU A 223 -5.15 -24.59 -13.00
C LEU A 223 -4.04 -23.97 -13.84
N ARG A 224 -4.17 -24.05 -15.17
CA ARG A 224 -3.23 -23.45 -16.14
C ARG A 224 -3.94 -22.42 -17.01
N PHE A 225 -3.44 -21.20 -17.02
CA PHE A 225 -4.04 -20.08 -17.75
C PHE A 225 -3.50 -19.96 -19.17
N ALA A 226 -4.39 -19.95 -20.16
CA ALA A 226 -4.03 -19.76 -21.56
C ALA A 226 -4.03 -18.26 -21.91
N ILE A 227 -2.93 -17.57 -21.57
CA ILE A 227 -2.72 -16.15 -21.89
C ILE A 227 -1.57 -16.03 -22.88
N ALA A 228 -1.78 -15.28 -23.97
CA ALA A 228 -0.72 -15.02 -24.93
C ALA A 228 0.47 -14.32 -24.26
N GLU A 229 1.68 -14.81 -24.55
CA GLU A 229 2.90 -14.23 -24.00
C GLU A 229 3.00 -12.76 -24.42
N ARG A 230 3.05 -11.87 -23.43
CA ARG A 230 3.16 -10.43 -23.64
C ARG A 230 4.49 -9.97 -23.05
N GLN A 231 5.30 -9.29 -23.86
CA GLN A 231 6.44 -8.56 -23.34
C GLN A 231 5.92 -7.42 -22.45
N MET A 232 6.10 -7.59 -21.14
CA MET A 232 5.75 -6.60 -20.15
C MET A 232 7.03 -5.92 -19.66
N PRO A 233 7.03 -4.58 -19.53
CA PRO A 233 8.11 -3.88 -18.86
C PRO A 233 8.33 -4.41 -17.44
N GLU A 234 9.56 -4.33 -16.95
CA GLU A 234 9.91 -4.83 -15.61
C GLU A 234 9.07 -4.19 -14.49
N TRP A 235 8.66 -2.93 -14.65
CA TRP A 235 7.84 -2.20 -13.68
C TRP A 235 6.34 -2.54 -13.75
N GLU A 236 5.88 -3.23 -14.79
CA GLU A 236 4.47 -3.61 -14.97
C GLU A 236 4.24 -5.04 -14.46
N GLY A 237 3.15 -5.24 -13.71
CA GLY A 237 2.69 -6.53 -13.24
C GLY A 237 1.36 -6.93 -13.87
N MET A 238 0.99 -8.20 -13.76
CA MET A 238 -0.24 -8.74 -14.34
C MET A 238 -1.00 -9.52 -13.27
N ASP A 239 -2.32 -9.33 -13.24
CA ASP A 239 -3.25 -10.07 -12.41
C ASP A 239 -4.21 -10.86 -13.26
N ILE A 240 -4.52 -12.07 -12.84
CA ILE A 240 -5.53 -12.91 -13.45
C ILE A 240 -6.75 -12.90 -12.54
N TYR A 241 -7.86 -12.41 -13.06
CA TYR A 241 -9.15 -12.46 -12.38
C TYR A 241 -9.99 -13.60 -12.92
N ILE A 242 -10.40 -14.53 -12.05
CA ILE A 242 -11.28 -15.64 -12.41
C ILE A 242 -12.43 -15.82 -11.41
N VAL A 243 -13.46 -16.52 -11.88
CA VAL A 243 -14.47 -17.14 -11.00
C VAL A 243 -14.26 -18.64 -11.09
N HIS A 244 -14.04 -19.29 -9.95
CA HIS A 244 -13.82 -20.73 -9.85
C HIS A 244 -14.64 -21.25 -8.67
N ASN A 245 -15.49 -22.25 -8.89
CA ASN A 245 -16.42 -22.79 -7.88
C ASN A 245 -17.25 -21.70 -7.17
N ASP A 246 -17.82 -20.76 -7.95
CA ASP A 246 -18.60 -19.60 -7.48
C ASP A 246 -17.84 -18.60 -6.57
N GLU A 247 -16.52 -18.73 -6.45
CA GLU A 247 -15.67 -17.80 -5.72
C GLU A 247 -14.80 -16.97 -6.67
N GLU A 248 -14.58 -15.71 -6.29
CA GLU A 248 -13.75 -14.76 -7.05
C GLU A 248 -12.30 -14.81 -6.58
N PHE A 249 -11.37 -14.91 -7.53
CA PHE A 249 -9.93 -14.93 -7.26
C PHE A 249 -9.20 -13.84 -8.05
N LEU A 250 -8.15 -13.29 -7.44
CA LEU A 250 -7.24 -12.34 -8.08
C LEU A 250 -5.80 -12.83 -7.88
N ILE A 251 -5.23 -13.34 -8.97
CA ILE A 251 -3.98 -14.10 -8.92
C ILE A 251 -2.87 -13.27 -9.58
N PRO A 252 -1.90 -12.78 -8.82
CA PRO A 252 -0.77 -12.06 -9.38
C PRO A 252 0.15 -13.00 -10.18
N ARG A 253 0.68 -12.54 -11.31
CA ARG A 253 1.62 -13.31 -12.15
C ARG A 253 2.83 -13.80 -11.35
N GLU A 254 3.24 -13.06 -10.33
CA GLU A 254 4.37 -13.36 -9.44
C GLU A 254 4.23 -14.67 -8.66
N VAL A 255 3.05 -15.29 -8.67
CA VAL A 255 2.79 -16.53 -7.92
C VAL A 255 2.49 -17.72 -8.83
N LEU A 256 2.47 -17.46 -10.12
CA LEU A 256 2.35 -18.49 -11.15
C LEU A 256 3.75 -18.97 -11.52
N ASP A 257 3.85 -20.24 -11.89
CA ASP A 257 5.07 -20.80 -12.46
C ASP A 257 5.36 -20.26 -13.89
N GLU A 258 6.31 -20.90 -14.57
CA GLU A 258 6.69 -20.57 -15.95
C GLU A 258 5.56 -20.90 -16.95
N ASP A 259 4.74 -21.90 -16.64
CA ASP A 259 3.63 -22.38 -17.46
C ASP A 259 2.30 -21.63 -17.22
N LEU A 260 2.35 -20.56 -16.41
CA LEU A 260 1.18 -19.80 -15.94
C LEU A 260 0.20 -20.70 -15.19
N SER A 261 0.72 -21.53 -14.29
CA SER A 261 -0.06 -22.48 -13.50
C SER A 261 0.00 -22.19 -12.00
N ILE A 262 -1.05 -22.63 -11.29
CA ILE A 262 -1.15 -22.58 -9.84
C ILE A 262 -1.89 -23.82 -9.33
N ALA A 263 -1.45 -24.36 -8.19
CA ALA A 263 -2.18 -25.42 -7.51
C ALA A 263 -3.49 -24.88 -6.92
N GLU A 264 -4.58 -25.62 -7.08
CA GLU A 264 -5.92 -25.24 -6.62
C GLU A 264 -5.95 -25.00 -5.09
N ARG A 265 -5.23 -25.82 -4.33
CA ARG A 265 -5.07 -25.62 -2.88
C ARG A 265 -4.47 -24.25 -2.54
N ASP A 266 -3.49 -23.79 -3.32
CA ASP A 266 -2.79 -22.54 -3.08
C ASP A 266 -3.65 -21.36 -3.53
N LEU A 267 -4.41 -21.52 -4.62
CA LEU A 267 -5.44 -20.59 -5.07
C LEU A 267 -6.47 -20.33 -3.97
N ILE A 268 -7.09 -21.40 -3.45
CA ILE A 268 -8.16 -21.32 -2.44
C ILE A 268 -7.62 -20.74 -1.12
N ALA A 269 -6.45 -21.18 -0.68
CA ALA A 269 -5.89 -20.73 0.59
C ALA A 269 -5.45 -19.26 0.58
N ASN A 270 -4.97 -18.75 -0.56
CA ASN A 270 -4.19 -17.51 -0.57
C ASN A 270 -4.73 -16.38 -1.45
N TRP A 271 -5.50 -16.68 -2.50
CA TRP A 271 -5.76 -15.71 -3.59
C TRP A 271 -7.23 -15.38 -3.79
N LYS A 272 -8.07 -15.76 -2.82
CA LYS A 272 -9.45 -15.31 -2.76
C LYS A 272 -9.50 -13.79 -2.73
N ARG A 273 -10.32 -13.20 -3.60
CA ARG A 273 -10.44 -11.75 -3.72
C ARG A 273 -11.15 -11.19 -2.49
N ASN A 274 -10.36 -10.58 -1.62
CA ASN A 274 -10.84 -9.87 -0.44
C ASN A 274 -10.78 -8.37 -0.72
N GLY A 275 -11.93 -7.71 -0.84
CA GLY A 275 -12.01 -6.27 -1.12
C GLY A 275 -12.63 -5.93 -2.47
N SER A 276 -12.70 -4.63 -2.76
CA SER A 276 -13.32 -4.08 -3.97
C SER A 276 -12.32 -3.70 -5.05
N PHE A 277 -11.02 -3.68 -4.73
CA PHE A 277 -9.93 -3.31 -5.63
C PHE A 277 -9.18 -4.57 -6.14
N PRO A 278 -8.77 -4.61 -7.42
CA PRO A 278 -9.19 -3.72 -8.50
C PRO A 278 -10.70 -3.86 -8.73
N GLN A 279 -11.37 -2.82 -9.23
CA GLN A 279 -12.77 -2.98 -9.65
C GLN A 279 -12.80 -3.94 -10.84
N VAL A 280 -13.49 -5.08 -10.73
CA VAL A 280 -13.51 -6.13 -11.79
C VAL A 280 -14.79 -6.12 -12.62
N LYS A 281 -15.69 -5.16 -12.36
CA LYS A 281 -16.82 -4.87 -13.24
C LYS A 281 -16.39 -3.75 -14.17
N ALA A 282 -16.49 -3.98 -15.48
CA ALA A 282 -16.34 -2.90 -16.43
C ALA A 282 -17.40 -1.82 -16.12
N PRO A 283 -17.05 -0.52 -16.20
CA PRO A 283 -18.03 0.55 -16.11
C PRO A 283 -19.08 0.47 -17.23
#